data_AF-A0A958PMA9-F1
#
_entry.id   AF-A0A958PMA9-F1
#
_cell.length_a   1.000
_cell.length_b   1.000
_cell.length_c   1.000
_cell.angle_alpha   90.00
_cell.angle_beta   90.00
_cell.angle_gamma   90.00
#
_symmetry.space_group_name_H-M   'P 1'
#
loop_
_entity.id
_entity.type
_entity.pdbx_description
1 polymer ?
#
loop_
_entity_poly.entity_id
_entity_poly.type
_entity_poly.pdbx_seq_one_letter_code
_entity_poly.pdbx_strand_id
1 'polypeptide(L)'
;AEQKRQTVLELIKGKVRSKVKKKYEGASNYYRVKTRSAVAGVRGTDFVVSFSDEGKEVTTVSTLTGTVELSNEDKSQRRLIEKDSRASFIIAANSSDVFSGDEVKDFIKNGYMTPVYKMSAEEVAEMDWSTQVHSEKERAVAAAKEARDDKICKDPSGELDQCYWTCVNNPVGAKNCEVHNSNVQCVRRRCNANGKWSEESRIPASQHRLCPANGVHIGSCDY
;
A
#
# COMPACT_ATOMS: atom_id res chain seq x y z
N ALA A 1 47.43 3.23 -2.40
CA ALA A 1 46.59 3.34 -3.61
C ALA A 1 45.13 3.21 -3.20
N GLU A 2 44.31 4.22 -3.47
CA GLU A 2 42.87 4.19 -3.17
C GLU A 2 42.19 3.22 -4.14
N GLN A 3 41.63 2.11 -3.63
CA GLN A 3 40.97 1.11 -4.46
C GLN A 3 39.67 1.68 -5.03
N LYS A 4 39.62 1.86 -6.35
CA LYS A 4 38.40 2.21 -7.08
C LYS A 4 37.39 1.07 -6.96
N ARG A 5 36.20 1.35 -6.41
CA ARG A 5 35.07 0.42 -6.27
C ARG A 5 33.90 0.95 -7.06
N GLN A 6 33.70 0.37 -8.24
CA GLN A 6 32.59 0.71 -9.13
C GLN A 6 31.71 -0.52 -9.26
N THR A 7 30.42 -0.36 -8.99
CA THR A 7 29.45 -1.44 -9.12
C THR A 7 28.26 -0.91 -9.89
N VAL A 8 27.91 -1.59 -10.98
CA VAL A 8 26.73 -1.34 -11.79
C VAL A 8 25.90 -2.61 -11.78
N LEU A 9 24.64 -2.50 -11.39
CA LEU A 9 23.65 -3.56 -11.49
C LEU A 9 22.68 -3.18 -12.60
N GLU A 10 22.58 -4.01 -13.62
CA GLU A 10 21.61 -3.82 -14.70
C GLU A 10 20.32 -4.58 -14.37
N LEU A 11 19.22 -3.84 -14.24
CA LEU A 11 17.89 -4.39 -13.97
C LEU A 11 17.09 -4.41 -15.27
N ILE A 12 16.98 -5.60 -15.87
CA ILE A 12 16.29 -5.82 -17.15
C ILE A 12 14.77 -5.82 -16.97
N LYS A 13 14.26 -6.39 -15.87
CA LYS A 13 12.84 -6.43 -15.52
C LYS A 13 12.67 -6.78 -14.04
N GLY A 14 11.55 -6.39 -13.45
CA GLY A 14 11.13 -6.82 -12.12
C GLY A 14 11.51 -5.81 -11.04
N LYS A 15 11.87 -6.30 -9.86
CA LYS A 15 12.09 -5.48 -8.67
C LYS A 15 13.28 -6.00 -7.88
N VAL A 16 14.16 -5.09 -7.46
CA VAL A 16 15.32 -5.40 -6.63
C VAL A 16 15.37 -4.46 -5.43
N ARG A 17 15.63 -5.02 -4.26
CA ARG A 17 16.01 -4.24 -3.08
C ARG A 17 17.51 -4.33 -2.86
N SER A 18 18.13 -3.20 -2.58
CA SER A 18 19.57 -3.12 -2.33
C SER A 18 19.84 -2.32 -1.07
N LYS A 19 20.61 -2.93 -0.15
CA LYS A 19 21.11 -2.30 1.06
C LYS A 19 22.61 -2.04 0.90
N VAL A 20 22.96 -0.84 0.47
CA VAL A 20 24.33 -0.44 0.16
C VAL A 20 24.95 0.20 1.40
N LYS A 21 25.96 -0.46 1.98
CA LYS A 21 26.74 0.11 3.10
C LYS A 21 27.64 1.25 2.56
N LYS A 22 27.95 2.26 3.39
CA LYS A 22 28.76 3.47 3.10
C LYS A 22 30.25 3.19 2.71
N LYS A 23 30.53 2.18 1.89
CA LYS A 23 31.90 1.82 1.45
C LYS A 23 32.32 2.50 0.15
N TYR A 24 31.51 3.43 -0.37
CA TYR A 24 31.72 4.16 -1.62
C TYR A 24 31.89 5.66 -1.32
N GLU A 25 33.02 6.03 -0.72
CA GLU A 25 33.43 7.42 -0.53
C GLU A 25 34.49 7.80 -1.57
N GLY A 26 34.49 9.06 -2.04
CA GLY A 26 35.33 9.51 -3.17
C GLY A 26 34.61 9.56 -4.53
N ALA A 27 35.09 10.41 -5.45
CA ALA A 27 34.47 10.63 -6.76
C ALA A 27 34.54 9.40 -7.69
N SER A 28 35.51 8.51 -7.47
CA SER A 28 35.74 7.31 -8.28
C SER A 28 34.95 6.08 -7.82
N ASN A 29 34.25 6.15 -6.68
CA ASN A 29 33.56 5.03 -6.06
C ASN A 29 32.05 5.23 -6.12
N TYR A 30 31.35 4.35 -6.83
CA TYR A 30 29.89 4.44 -6.98
C TYR A 30 29.21 3.09 -7.04
N TYR A 31 27.97 3.08 -6.56
CA TYR A 31 27.00 2.02 -6.80
C TYR A 31 25.86 2.60 -7.64
N ARG A 32 25.52 1.94 -8.75
CA ARG A 32 24.42 2.35 -9.62
C ARG A 32 23.54 1.16 -9.97
N VAL A 33 22.23 1.39 -10.02
CA VAL A 33 21.29 0.49 -10.68
C VAL A 33 20.89 1.14 -12.00
N LYS A 34 21.17 0.47 -13.11
CA LYS A 34 20.80 0.93 -14.45
C LYS A 34 19.61 0.09 -14.94
N THR A 35 18.55 0.74 -15.34
CA THR A 35 17.47 0.14 -16.15
C THR A 35 17.65 0.61 -17.59
N ARG A 36 16.77 0.14 -18.49
CA ARG A 36 16.77 0.67 -19.86
C ARG A 36 16.43 2.16 -19.89
N SER A 37 15.55 2.64 -19.02
CA SER A 37 15.07 4.01 -19.05
C SER A 37 15.80 4.97 -18.11
N ALA A 38 16.44 4.49 -17.03
CA ALA A 38 16.98 5.37 -16.00
C ALA A 38 18.19 4.78 -15.25
N VAL A 39 18.87 5.63 -14.50
CA VAL A 39 19.99 5.30 -13.63
C VAL A 39 19.68 5.79 -12.22
N ALA A 40 19.73 4.87 -11.25
CA ALA A 40 19.68 5.18 -9.83
C ALA A 40 21.11 5.20 -9.26
N GLY A 41 21.62 6.38 -8.90
CA GLY A 41 22.89 6.60 -8.22
C GLY A 41 22.72 6.57 -6.70
N VAL A 42 23.56 5.79 -6.03
CA VAL A 42 23.30 5.38 -4.65
C VAL A 42 24.52 5.62 -3.78
N ARG A 43 24.30 6.18 -2.59
CA ARG A 43 25.36 6.34 -1.58
C ARG A 43 24.85 6.03 -0.17
N GLY A 44 25.13 4.81 0.29
CA GLY A 44 24.90 4.45 1.69
C GLY A 44 23.42 4.37 2.08
N THR A 45 22.60 3.67 1.29
CA THR A 45 21.14 3.68 1.43
C THR A 45 20.51 2.27 1.39
N ASP A 46 19.27 2.19 1.82
CA ASP A 46 18.37 1.06 1.60
C ASP A 46 17.22 1.51 0.71
N PHE A 47 17.09 0.89 -0.46
CA PHE A 47 16.17 1.33 -1.50
C PHE A 47 15.72 0.16 -2.36
N VAL A 48 14.60 0.38 -3.04
CA VAL A 48 13.99 -0.56 -3.97
C VAL A 48 13.92 0.11 -5.35
N VAL A 49 14.36 -0.61 -6.37
CA VAL A 49 14.18 -0.23 -7.77
C VAL A 49 13.28 -1.24 -8.43
N SER A 50 12.23 -0.79 -9.09
CA SER A 50 11.39 -1.62 -9.95
C SER A 50 11.41 -1.11 -11.37
N PHE A 51 11.47 -2.04 -12.32
CA PHE A 51 11.38 -1.76 -13.74
C PHE A 51 10.31 -2.65 -14.39
N SER A 52 9.40 -2.03 -15.12
CA SER A 52 8.38 -2.70 -15.95
C SER A 52 8.41 -2.13 -17.36
N ASP A 53 8.19 -3.01 -18.34
CA ASP A 53 8.22 -2.73 -19.78
C ASP A 53 6.90 -3.12 -20.49
N GLU A 54 5.81 -3.26 -19.72
CA GLU A 54 4.49 -3.69 -20.22
C GLU A 54 3.75 -2.54 -20.92
N GLY A 55 4.25 -2.15 -22.10
CA GLY A 55 3.70 -1.08 -22.95
C GLY A 55 4.23 0.32 -22.63
N LYS A 56 4.72 0.54 -21.41
CA LYS A 56 5.46 1.75 -20.99
C LYS A 56 6.66 1.32 -20.17
N GLU A 57 7.82 1.90 -20.45
CA GLU A 57 9.03 1.65 -19.67
C GLU A 57 8.99 2.53 -18.41
N VAL A 58 8.74 1.92 -17.27
CA VAL A 58 8.62 2.62 -15.99
C VAL A 58 9.71 2.13 -15.05
N THR A 59 10.60 3.03 -14.67
CA THR A 59 11.54 2.82 -13.58
C THR A 59 11.04 3.56 -12.35
N THR A 60 10.77 2.87 -11.26
CA THR A 60 10.39 3.47 -9.97
C THR A 60 11.50 3.21 -8.96
N VAL A 61 11.86 4.25 -8.22
CA VAL A 61 12.81 4.18 -7.12
C VAL A 61 12.09 4.61 -5.84
N SER A 62 12.15 3.75 -4.83
CA SER A 62 11.62 3.99 -3.49
C SER A 62 12.74 3.87 -2.47
N THR A 63 12.94 4.91 -1.66
CA THR A 63 14.01 4.96 -0.68
C THR A 63 13.46 4.70 0.72
N LEU A 64 13.98 3.68 1.40
CA LEU A 64 13.61 3.34 2.78
C LEU A 64 14.55 4.01 3.79
N THR A 65 15.84 4.14 3.45
CA THR A 65 16.80 4.91 4.26
C THR A 65 17.83 5.61 3.39
N GLY A 66 18.27 6.80 3.81
CA GLY A 66 19.25 7.62 3.10
C GLY A 66 18.66 8.38 1.90
N THR A 67 19.45 8.59 0.85
CA THR A 67 19.06 9.36 -0.34
C THR A 67 19.57 8.71 -1.63
N VAL A 68 18.68 8.58 -2.62
CA VAL A 68 19.01 8.04 -3.96
C VAL A 68 18.86 9.13 -5.01
N GLU A 69 19.81 9.24 -5.93
CA GLU A 69 19.67 10.09 -7.13
C GLU A 69 19.07 9.26 -8.26
N LEU A 70 17.90 9.62 -8.75
CA LEU A 70 17.32 9.07 -9.97
C LEU A 70 17.60 10.03 -11.14
N SER A 71 18.20 9.54 -12.21
CA SER A 71 18.43 10.29 -13.43
C SER A 71 18.00 9.52 -14.66
N ASN A 72 17.72 10.23 -15.76
CA ASN A 72 17.69 9.61 -17.07
C ASN A 72 19.12 9.25 -17.55
N GLU A 73 19.24 8.57 -18.69
CA GLU A 73 20.52 8.08 -19.21
C GLU A 73 21.52 9.22 -19.52
N ASP A 74 21.02 10.30 -20.15
CA ASP A 74 21.82 11.50 -20.48
C ASP A 74 22.05 12.43 -19.29
N LYS A 75 21.44 12.13 -18.14
CA LYS A 75 21.50 12.90 -16.90
C LYS A 75 21.02 14.36 -17.02
N SER A 76 20.25 14.67 -18.05
CA SER A 76 19.60 15.98 -18.23
C SER A 76 18.49 16.20 -17.20
N GLN A 77 17.86 15.13 -16.73
CA GLN A 77 16.88 15.15 -15.65
C GLN A 77 17.41 14.35 -14.45
N ARG A 78 17.35 14.94 -13.26
CA ARG A 78 17.75 14.29 -12.00
C ARG A 78 16.82 14.66 -10.86
N ARG A 79 16.61 13.72 -9.96
CA ARG A 79 15.85 13.90 -8.72
C ARG A 79 16.52 13.18 -7.56
N LEU A 80 16.59 13.86 -6.42
CA LEU A 80 16.99 13.24 -5.16
C LEU A 80 15.74 12.72 -4.46
N ILE A 81 15.79 11.45 -4.06
CA ILE A 81 14.70 10.73 -3.42
C ILE A 81 15.18 10.37 -2.02
N GLU A 82 14.68 11.13 -1.05
CA GLU A 82 15.01 10.97 0.37
C GLU A 82 14.23 9.80 1.00
N LYS A 83 14.52 9.52 2.28
CA LYS A 83 13.84 8.52 3.08
C LYS A 83 12.31 8.62 2.99
N ASP A 84 11.67 7.46 2.97
CA ASP A 84 10.22 7.27 2.92
C ASP A 84 9.57 7.96 1.72
N SER A 85 10.31 8.08 0.61
CA SER A 85 9.83 8.75 -0.60
C SER A 85 10.07 7.91 -1.85
N ARG A 86 9.30 8.19 -2.89
CA ARG A 86 9.43 7.54 -4.20
C ARG A 86 9.34 8.53 -5.35
N ALA A 87 9.98 8.21 -6.45
CA ALA A 87 9.78 8.85 -7.74
C ALA A 87 9.95 7.84 -8.87
N SER A 88 9.41 8.17 -10.04
CA SER A 88 9.46 7.31 -11.21
C SER A 88 9.93 8.08 -12.43
N PHE A 89 10.59 7.37 -13.34
CA PHE A 89 10.90 7.83 -14.68
C PHE A 89 10.16 6.95 -15.70
N ILE A 90 9.37 7.59 -16.56
CA ILE A 90 8.43 6.93 -17.46
C ILE A 90 8.81 7.30 -18.90
N ILE A 91 9.04 6.30 -19.74
CA ILE A 91 9.11 6.44 -21.20
C ILE A 91 7.90 5.72 -21.79
N ALA A 92 7.03 6.44 -22.49
CA ALA A 92 5.94 5.81 -23.23
C ALA A 92 6.49 5.21 -24.52
N ALA A 93 6.44 3.88 -24.65
CA ALA A 93 6.91 3.20 -25.86
C ALA A 93 5.91 3.35 -27.02
N ASN A 94 4.61 3.52 -26.72
CA ASN A 94 3.54 3.83 -27.68
C ASN A 94 2.40 4.53 -26.94
N SER A 95 2.23 5.85 -27.09
CA SER A 95 1.04 6.55 -26.60
C SER A 95 0.43 7.41 -27.70
N SER A 96 -0.39 6.80 -28.54
CA SER A 96 -1.28 7.52 -29.46
C SER A 96 -2.51 8.12 -28.76
N ASP A 97 -2.83 7.69 -27.54
CA ASP A 97 -4.22 7.81 -27.05
C ASP A 97 -4.45 8.86 -25.95
N VAL A 98 -3.44 9.63 -25.50
CA VAL A 98 -3.61 10.47 -24.28
C VAL A 98 -3.11 11.92 -24.39
N PHE A 99 -2.22 12.27 -25.33
CA PHE A 99 -1.69 13.65 -25.41
C PHE A 99 -1.71 14.20 -26.85
N SER A 100 -1.64 15.53 -26.98
CA SER A 100 -1.62 16.23 -28.27
C SER A 100 -0.34 15.88 -29.05
N GLY A 101 -0.44 15.75 -30.37
CA GLY A 101 0.59 15.10 -31.23
C GLY A 101 2.01 15.70 -31.19
N ASP A 102 2.19 16.91 -30.65
CA ASP A 102 3.51 17.54 -30.52
C ASP A 102 4.08 17.47 -29.09
N GLU A 103 3.25 17.47 -28.05
CA GLU A 103 3.68 17.19 -26.66
C GLU A 103 4.05 15.72 -26.47
N VAL A 104 3.37 14.82 -27.18
CA VAL A 104 3.69 13.37 -27.21
C VAL A 104 5.12 13.14 -27.71
N LYS A 105 5.58 13.87 -28.73
CA LYS A 105 6.89 13.63 -29.35
C LYS A 105 8.04 13.97 -28.40
N ASP A 106 7.93 15.10 -27.71
CA ASP A 106 8.94 15.50 -26.72
C ASP A 106 8.90 14.62 -25.46
N PHE A 107 7.71 14.16 -25.07
CA PHE A 107 7.53 13.21 -23.97
C PHE A 107 8.09 11.82 -24.29
N ILE A 108 7.85 11.30 -25.49
CA ILE A 108 8.40 10.01 -25.95
C ILE A 108 9.92 10.11 -26.07
N LYS A 109 10.43 11.24 -26.57
CA LYS A 109 11.87 11.42 -26.80
C LYS A 109 12.68 11.57 -25.50
N ASN A 110 12.16 12.29 -24.52
CA ASN A 110 12.93 12.64 -23.31
C ASN A 110 12.49 11.90 -22.05
N GLY A 111 11.36 11.20 -22.07
CA GLY A 111 10.71 10.62 -20.91
C GLY A 111 10.22 11.66 -19.90
N TYR A 112 9.55 11.18 -18.86
CA TYR A 112 9.00 12.03 -17.80
C TYR A 112 9.40 11.55 -16.42
N MET A 113 10.01 12.46 -15.67
CA MET A 113 10.36 12.28 -14.27
C MET A 113 9.23 12.79 -13.38
N THR A 114 8.62 11.90 -12.60
CA THR A 114 7.56 12.30 -11.67
C THR A 114 8.10 13.18 -10.54
N PRO A 115 7.23 13.98 -9.89
CA PRO A 115 7.54 14.54 -8.58
C PRO A 115 7.94 13.45 -7.57
N VAL A 116 8.61 13.88 -6.50
CA VAL A 116 8.91 13.02 -5.35
C VAL A 116 7.69 12.99 -4.45
N TYR A 117 7.16 11.80 -4.20
CA TYR A 117 6.01 11.59 -3.32
C TYR A 117 6.46 10.92 -2.03
N LYS A 118 5.96 11.41 -0.90
CA LYS A 118 6.14 10.77 0.40
C LYS A 118 5.22 9.55 0.49
N MET A 119 5.78 8.41 0.86
CA MET A 119 5.04 7.17 1.09
C MET A 119 4.40 7.20 2.48
N SER A 120 3.25 6.54 2.65
CA SER A 120 2.64 6.36 3.96
C SER A 120 3.45 5.37 4.81
N ALA A 121 3.22 5.37 6.13
CA ALA A 121 3.91 4.43 7.02
C ALA A 121 3.55 2.97 6.68
N GLU A 122 2.30 2.74 6.26
CA GLU A 122 1.79 1.43 5.84
C GLU A 122 2.48 0.97 4.54
N GLU A 123 2.60 1.85 3.54
CA GLU A 123 3.30 1.56 2.28
C GLU A 123 4.79 1.21 2.53
N VAL A 124 5.45 1.95 3.42
CA VAL A 124 6.86 1.69 3.79
C VAL A 124 6.99 0.34 4.49
N ALA A 125 6.08 0.01 5.41
CA ALA A 125 6.10 -1.27 6.13
C ALA A 125 5.82 -2.46 5.20
N GLU A 126 4.84 -2.36 4.30
CA GLU A 126 4.55 -3.38 3.30
C GLU A 126 5.74 -3.58 2.35
N MET A 127 6.37 -2.49 1.92
CA MET A 127 7.56 -2.56 1.09
C MET A 127 8.73 -3.22 1.83
N ASP A 128 8.96 -2.87 3.09
CA ASP A 128 10.01 -3.48 3.90
C ASP A 128 9.79 -4.99 4.05
N TRP A 129 8.57 -5.39 4.38
CA TRP A 129 8.15 -6.78 4.54
C TRP A 129 8.25 -7.60 3.25
N SER A 130 7.70 -7.09 2.15
CA SER A 130 7.64 -7.83 0.87
C SER A 130 9.01 -8.02 0.22
N THR A 131 10.00 -7.23 0.60
CA THR A 131 11.34 -7.23 -0.03
C THR A 131 12.44 -7.79 0.87
N GLN A 132 12.18 -8.02 2.16
CA GLN A 132 13.09 -8.76 3.01
C GLN A 132 12.96 -10.28 2.76
N VAL A 133 14.10 -10.95 2.73
CA VAL A 133 14.14 -12.41 2.79
C VAL A 133 13.86 -12.80 4.24
N HIS A 134 12.58 -12.90 4.58
CA HIS A 134 12.14 -13.46 5.85
C HIS A 134 12.39 -14.97 5.87
N SER A 135 12.78 -15.48 7.04
CA SER A 135 12.82 -16.92 7.27
C SER A 135 11.42 -17.51 7.10
N GLU A 136 11.34 -18.80 6.71
CA GLU A 136 10.07 -19.52 6.63
C GLU A 136 9.27 -19.41 7.94
N LYS A 137 9.97 -19.39 9.07
CA LYS A 137 9.40 -19.20 10.41
C LYS A 137 8.74 -17.83 10.59
N GLU A 138 9.37 -16.75 10.14
CA GLU A 138 8.79 -15.40 10.22
C GLU A 138 7.59 -15.24 9.30
N ARG A 139 7.65 -15.82 8.09
CA ARG A 139 6.50 -15.87 7.17
C ARG A 139 5.35 -16.66 7.78
N ALA A 140 5.63 -17.80 8.41
CA ALA A 140 4.63 -18.62 9.08
C ALA A 140 3.99 -17.91 10.28
N VAL A 141 4.76 -17.14 11.06
CA VAL A 141 4.23 -16.36 12.19
C VAL A 141 3.35 -15.20 11.72
N ALA A 142 3.72 -14.50 10.64
CA ALA A 142 2.90 -13.44 10.07
C ALA A 142 1.59 -14.00 9.47
N ALA A 143 1.69 -15.08 8.69
CA ALA A 143 0.52 -15.77 8.15
C ALA A 143 -0.39 -16.31 9.26
N ALA A 144 0.17 -16.85 10.35
CA ALA A 144 -0.60 -17.28 11.52
C ALA A 144 -1.22 -16.12 12.31
N LYS A 145 -0.67 -14.91 12.22
CA LYS A 145 -1.25 -13.71 12.82
C LYS A 145 -2.41 -13.17 11.99
N GLU A 146 -2.29 -13.16 10.66
CA GLU A 146 -3.40 -12.84 9.74
C GLU A 146 -4.51 -13.89 9.82
N ALA A 147 -4.16 -15.17 9.89
CA ALA A 147 -5.11 -16.27 10.07
C ALA A 147 -5.70 -16.35 11.50
N ARG A 148 -5.25 -15.52 12.44
CA ARG A 148 -5.84 -15.39 13.79
C ARG A 148 -6.76 -14.19 13.93
N ASP A 149 -6.87 -13.36 12.90
CA ASP A 149 -7.92 -12.36 12.81
C ASP A 149 -9.12 -13.00 12.08
N ASP A 150 -9.68 -14.07 12.66
CA ASP A 150 -10.87 -14.81 12.17
C ASP A 150 -12.12 -13.90 12.01
N LYS A 151 -11.99 -12.65 12.43
CA LYS A 151 -13.02 -11.62 12.36
C LYS A 151 -12.89 -10.86 11.05
N ILE A 152 -13.61 -11.36 10.04
CA ILE A 152 -13.67 -10.78 8.70
C ILE A 152 -14.23 -9.35 8.74
N CYS A 153 -15.26 -9.09 9.56
CA CYS A 153 -15.83 -7.75 9.70
C CYS A 153 -15.13 -6.94 10.78
N LYS A 154 -14.85 -5.67 10.47
CA LYS A 154 -14.21 -4.70 11.36
C LYS A 154 -15.24 -3.67 11.81
N ASP A 155 -15.24 -3.39 13.12
CA ASP A 155 -16.07 -2.40 13.82
C ASP A 155 -17.61 -2.54 13.66
N PRO A 156 -18.28 -3.32 14.53
CA PRO A 156 -17.66 -4.18 15.53
C PRO A 156 -17.01 -5.41 14.90
N SER A 157 -16.07 -6.04 15.62
CA SER A 157 -15.34 -7.20 15.11
C SER A 157 -16.25 -8.45 15.08
N GLY A 158 -16.44 -9.10 13.92
CA GLY A 158 -17.29 -10.29 13.80
C GLY A 158 -16.82 -11.29 12.74
N GLU A 159 -17.19 -12.56 12.92
CA GLU A 159 -16.89 -13.67 11.99
C GLU A 159 -17.89 -13.70 10.83
N LEU A 160 -17.55 -14.44 9.76
CA LEU A 160 -18.45 -14.67 8.63
C LEU A 160 -19.81 -15.19 9.11
N ASP A 161 -20.90 -14.68 8.53
CA ASP A 161 -22.27 -15.08 8.84
C ASP A 161 -22.73 -14.84 10.29
N GLN A 162 -21.94 -14.15 11.10
CA GLN A 162 -22.44 -13.58 12.34
C GLN A 162 -23.35 -12.39 12.03
N CYS A 163 -24.31 -12.16 12.91
CA CYS A 163 -25.16 -10.99 12.91
C CYS A 163 -24.75 -10.08 14.06
N TYR A 164 -24.89 -8.77 13.84
CA TYR A 164 -24.90 -7.82 14.95
C TYR A 164 -26.21 -7.07 15.01
N TRP A 165 -26.67 -6.85 16.23
CA TRP A 165 -27.89 -6.12 16.56
C TRP A 165 -27.52 -4.81 17.24
N THR A 166 -28.18 -3.73 16.83
CA THR A 166 -27.99 -2.41 17.40
C THR A 166 -29.32 -1.66 17.46
N CYS A 167 -29.47 -0.83 18.49
CA CYS A 167 -30.63 0.04 18.63
C CYS A 167 -30.31 1.42 18.06
N VAL A 168 -30.91 1.75 16.92
CA VAL A 168 -30.72 3.03 16.23
C VAL A 168 -31.66 4.08 16.80
N ASN A 169 -31.14 5.28 17.05
CA ASN A 169 -31.83 6.45 17.63
C ASN A 169 -32.42 6.24 19.03
N ASN A 170 -31.89 5.28 19.81
CA ASN A 170 -32.33 5.10 21.19
C ASN A 170 -32.01 6.35 22.03
N PRO A 171 -32.90 6.81 22.92
CA PRO A 171 -32.61 7.93 23.81
C PRO A 171 -31.37 7.66 24.67
N VAL A 172 -30.52 8.67 24.84
CA VAL A 172 -29.31 8.55 25.67
C VAL A 172 -29.71 8.22 27.11
N GLY A 173 -29.15 7.13 27.65
CA GLY A 173 -29.45 6.67 29.01
C GLY A 173 -30.63 5.70 29.12
N ALA A 174 -31.31 5.37 28.01
CA ALA A 174 -32.32 4.32 28.00
C ALA A 174 -31.70 2.97 28.40
N LYS A 175 -32.42 2.22 29.24
CA LYS A 175 -32.00 0.90 29.71
C LYS A 175 -32.34 -0.23 28.75
N ASN A 176 -33.32 0.00 27.87
CA ASN A 176 -33.79 -0.94 26.85
C ASN A 176 -33.87 -0.24 25.49
N CYS A 177 -33.92 -1.01 24.41
CA CYS A 177 -34.22 -0.47 23.07
C CYS A 177 -35.71 -0.11 22.98
N GLU A 178 -36.04 1.18 22.97
CA GLU A 178 -37.42 1.68 23.08
C GLU A 178 -38.18 1.66 21.74
N VAL A 179 -38.34 0.47 21.15
CA VAL A 179 -38.99 0.27 19.83
C VAL A 179 -40.45 0.74 19.72
N HIS A 180 -41.08 1.11 20.84
CA HIS A 180 -42.41 1.73 20.88
C HIS A 180 -42.39 3.18 20.38
N ASN A 181 -41.24 3.84 20.46
CA ASN A 181 -41.03 5.15 19.85
C ASN A 181 -40.82 4.96 18.34
N SER A 182 -41.59 5.68 17.52
CA SER A 182 -41.56 5.57 16.06
C SER A 182 -40.17 5.83 15.46
N ASN A 183 -39.32 6.57 16.18
CA ASN A 183 -37.98 6.94 15.73
C ASN A 183 -36.90 5.92 16.12
N VAL A 184 -37.20 4.99 17.03
CA VAL A 184 -36.25 3.99 17.55
C VAL A 184 -36.42 2.67 16.81
N GLN A 185 -35.32 2.10 16.33
CA GLN A 185 -35.36 0.86 15.55
C GLN A 185 -34.31 -0.13 16.03
N CYS A 186 -34.74 -1.38 16.25
CA CYS A 186 -33.84 -2.50 16.43
C CYS A 186 -33.44 -3.04 15.06
N VAL A 187 -32.16 -2.95 14.74
CA VAL A 187 -31.60 -3.23 13.43
C VAL A 187 -30.60 -4.36 13.53
N ARG A 188 -30.71 -5.34 12.64
CA ARG A 188 -29.77 -6.44 12.45
C ARG A 188 -28.98 -6.24 11.16
N ARG A 189 -27.69 -6.51 11.17
CA ARG A 189 -26.85 -6.62 9.96
C ARG A 189 -26.00 -7.89 10.02
N ARG A 190 -25.70 -8.49 8.87
CA ARG A 190 -24.87 -9.70 8.73
C ARG A 190 -23.45 -9.36 8.27
N CYS A 191 -22.48 -10.08 8.81
CA CYS A 191 -21.10 -9.99 8.36
C CYS A 191 -20.92 -10.81 7.08
N ASN A 192 -20.55 -10.13 5.99
CA ASN A 192 -20.34 -10.77 4.70
C ASN A 192 -18.85 -11.03 4.43
N ALA A 193 -18.56 -11.93 3.49
CA ALA A 193 -17.19 -12.35 3.14
C ALA A 193 -16.27 -11.22 2.65
N ASN A 194 -16.83 -10.06 2.28
CA ASN A 194 -16.08 -8.85 1.92
C ASN A 194 -15.63 -8.01 3.13
N GLY A 195 -15.85 -8.48 4.37
CA GLY A 195 -15.48 -7.76 5.59
C GLY A 195 -16.41 -6.62 5.96
N LYS A 196 -17.58 -6.52 5.34
CA LYS A 196 -18.56 -5.47 5.61
C LYS A 196 -19.82 -6.05 6.26
N TRP A 197 -20.29 -5.34 7.28
CA TRP A 197 -21.64 -5.53 7.79
C TRP A 197 -22.67 -4.96 6.81
N SER A 198 -23.62 -5.77 6.36
CA SER A 198 -24.68 -5.33 5.45
C SER A 198 -25.97 -6.12 5.66
N GLU A 199 -26.93 -6.04 4.74
CA GLU A 199 -28.24 -6.71 4.85
C GLU A 199 -29.05 -6.24 6.05
N GLU A 200 -29.22 -4.91 6.11
CA GLU A 200 -29.97 -4.27 7.17
C GLU A 200 -31.41 -4.76 7.22
N SER A 201 -31.77 -5.39 8.34
CA SER A 201 -33.09 -5.97 8.57
C SER A 201 -33.68 -5.38 9.83
N ARG A 202 -34.87 -4.79 9.72
CA ARG A 202 -35.61 -4.30 10.89
C ARG A 202 -36.23 -5.49 11.62
N ILE A 203 -35.88 -5.60 12.90
CA ILE A 203 -36.41 -6.65 13.78
C ILE A 203 -37.80 -6.22 14.28
N PRO A 204 -38.81 -7.12 14.28
CA PRO A 204 -40.14 -6.80 14.79
C PRO A 204 -40.10 -6.45 16.28
N ALA A 205 -41.03 -5.62 16.73
CA ALA A 205 -41.07 -5.15 18.12
C ALA A 205 -41.19 -6.28 19.16
N SER A 206 -41.71 -7.45 18.77
CA SER A 206 -41.76 -8.64 19.63
C SER A 206 -40.38 -9.18 20.01
N GLN A 207 -39.35 -8.90 19.21
CA GLN A 207 -37.97 -9.38 19.39
C GLN A 207 -37.00 -8.28 19.84
N HIS A 208 -37.50 -7.14 20.33
CA HIS A 208 -36.67 -5.99 20.75
C HIS A 208 -35.59 -6.32 21.80
N ARG A 209 -35.75 -7.42 22.54
CA ARG A 209 -34.79 -7.91 23.55
C ARG A 209 -33.44 -8.33 22.94
N LEU A 210 -33.38 -8.60 21.64
CA LEU A 210 -32.14 -8.94 20.93
C LEU A 210 -31.24 -7.73 20.71
N CYS A 211 -31.81 -6.51 20.71
CA CYS A 211 -31.03 -5.29 20.60
C CYS A 211 -30.65 -4.76 21.99
N PRO A 212 -29.35 -4.61 22.30
CA PRO A 212 -28.95 -3.92 23.51
C PRO A 212 -29.35 -2.45 23.41
N ALA A 213 -29.69 -1.85 24.55
CA ALA A 213 -30.08 -0.44 24.60
C ALA A 213 -28.97 0.51 24.16
N ASN A 214 -27.72 0.12 24.42
CA ASN A 214 -26.51 0.83 24.03
C ASN A 214 -25.51 -0.17 23.45
N GLY A 215 -24.77 0.24 22.43
CA GLY A 215 -23.72 -0.57 21.79
C GLY A 215 -24.27 -1.60 20.81
N VAL A 216 -23.59 -2.75 20.76
CA VAL A 216 -23.83 -3.82 19.79
C VAL A 216 -23.80 -5.18 20.48
N HIS A 217 -24.68 -6.07 20.06
CA HIS A 217 -24.59 -7.49 20.37
C HIS A 217 -24.17 -8.22 19.10
N ILE A 218 -23.22 -9.15 19.19
CA ILE A 218 -22.76 -9.97 18.06
C ILE A 218 -22.99 -11.44 18.41
N GLY A 219 -23.50 -12.22 17.47
CA GLY A 219 -23.81 -13.63 17.66
C GLY A 219 -24.23 -14.30 16.36
N SER A 220 -24.58 -15.58 16.43
CA SER A 220 -25.10 -16.32 15.28
C SER A 220 -26.41 -15.71 14.79
N CYS A 221 -26.55 -15.50 13.47
CA CYS A 221 -27.80 -15.00 12.90
C CYS A 221 -29.00 -15.90 13.26
N ASP A 222 -30.08 -15.26 13.69
CA ASP A 222 -31.37 -15.87 13.95
C ASP A 222 -32.15 -15.97 12.63
N TYR A 223 -32.15 -17.16 12.03
CA TYR A 223 -33.03 -17.49 10.90
C TYR A 223 -34.23 -18.29 11.37
#